data_AF-A0A812W786-F1
#
_entry.id   AF-A0A812W786-F1
#
_cell.length_a   1.000
_cell.length_b   1.000
_cell.length_c   1.000
_cell.angle_alpha   90.00
_cell.angle_beta   90.00
_cell.angle_gamma   90.00
#
_symmetry.space_group_name_H-M   'P 1'
#
loop_
_entity.id
_entity.type
_entity.pdbx_description
1 polymer ?
#
loop_
_entity_poly.entity_id
_entity_poly.type
_entity_poly.pdbx_seq_one_letter_code
_entity_poly.pdbx_strand_id
1 'polypeptide(L)'
;MAEDADVAEYVLFNKRDAKVYQVPPATSATGHRAADWKEAIWRGNVRIIAHGKTMTIRLLDTGSETLFAQCVIPNGEYEQYVERVVDSSRYWVLKIVNGARHAFIGFGFSDRGDAFDFNACLVDFKATWVDKAIEAAAMEALPQKDLSLKDGQTLMVNLPGRSGRRREQGGQSSETASGYGMLAPPPSSASVPLQACKATQADEFDDFADFQSAAAAAAETTAP
;
A
#
# COMPACT_ATOMS: atom_id res chain seq x y z
N MET A 1 -14.72 -29.88 18.04
CA MET A 1 -14.10 -29.34 16.81
C MET A 1 -15.23 -28.88 15.90
N ALA A 2 -15.75 -27.68 16.13
CA ALA A 2 -16.73 -27.00 15.30
C ALA A 2 -16.84 -25.55 15.81
N GLU A 3 -15.77 -24.76 15.69
CA GLU A 3 -15.77 -23.32 15.98
C GLU A 3 -15.29 -22.49 14.76
N ASP A 4 -15.24 -23.09 13.57
CA ASP A 4 -14.81 -22.41 12.34
C ASP A 4 -15.99 -21.94 11.46
N ALA A 5 -17.24 -22.19 11.88
CA ALA A 5 -18.43 -21.90 11.07
C ALA A 5 -18.91 -20.43 11.13
N ASP A 6 -18.44 -19.66 12.12
CA ASP A 6 -18.80 -18.24 12.30
C ASP A 6 -17.70 -17.27 11.85
N VAL A 7 -16.72 -17.74 11.07
CA VAL A 7 -15.68 -16.87 10.50
C VAL A 7 -16.24 -16.17 9.27
N ALA A 8 -16.62 -14.90 9.43
CA ALA A 8 -17.15 -14.08 8.36
C ALA A 8 -16.20 -14.01 7.14
N GLU A 9 -16.77 -14.23 5.95
CA GLU A 9 -16.10 -14.11 4.65
C GLU A 9 -16.22 -12.66 4.15
N TYR A 10 -15.08 -12.00 3.94
CA TYR A 10 -15.04 -10.62 3.45
C TYR A 10 -14.44 -10.55 2.06
N VAL A 11 -15.18 -9.99 1.11
CA VAL A 11 -14.64 -9.70 -0.23
C VAL A 11 -13.90 -8.37 -0.17
N LEU A 12 -12.57 -8.43 -0.24
CA LEU A 12 -11.71 -7.24 -0.15
C LEU A 12 -11.50 -6.58 -1.50
N PHE A 13 -11.49 -7.37 -2.57
CA PHE A 13 -11.20 -6.90 -3.91
C PHE A 13 -11.98 -7.69 -4.94
N ASN A 14 -12.54 -6.99 -5.94
CA ASN A 14 -13.25 -7.60 -7.06
C ASN A 14 -13.09 -6.73 -8.31
N LYS A 15 -12.40 -7.25 -9.33
CA LYS A 15 -12.18 -6.58 -10.62
C LYS A 15 -12.35 -7.56 -11.77
N ARG A 16 -12.79 -7.07 -12.94
CA ARG A 16 -13.15 -7.89 -14.11
C ARG A 16 -12.04 -8.04 -15.15
N ASP A 17 -10.99 -7.24 -15.08
CA ASP A 17 -9.96 -7.13 -16.13
C ASP A 17 -8.61 -7.72 -15.71
N ALA A 18 -8.63 -8.97 -15.25
CA ALA A 18 -7.42 -9.73 -14.96
C ALA A 18 -7.00 -10.60 -16.16
N LYS A 19 -5.69 -10.73 -16.36
CA LYS A 19 -5.06 -11.60 -17.35
C LYS A 19 -4.08 -12.55 -16.65
N VAL A 20 -4.05 -13.79 -17.12
CA VAL A 20 -3.15 -14.83 -16.63
C VAL A 20 -2.24 -15.30 -17.75
N TYR A 21 -0.97 -15.49 -17.41
CA TYR A 21 0.12 -15.80 -18.31
C TYR A 21 0.84 -17.06 -17.84
N GLN A 22 1.48 -17.74 -18.79
CA GLN A 22 2.37 -18.85 -18.45
C GLN A 22 3.69 -18.29 -17.93
N VAL A 23 4.09 -18.72 -16.74
CA VAL A 23 5.41 -18.38 -16.20
C VAL A 23 6.37 -19.51 -16.54
N PRO A 24 7.46 -19.22 -17.27
CA PRO A 24 8.55 -20.17 -17.44
C PRO A 24 9.14 -20.55 -16.06
N PRO A 25 9.60 -21.80 -15.87
CA PRO A 25 10.31 -22.18 -14.66
C PRO A 25 11.50 -21.24 -14.44
N ALA A 26 11.57 -20.60 -13.27
CA ALA A 26 12.60 -19.59 -13.00
C ALA A 26 14.00 -20.21 -13.11
N THR A 27 14.86 -19.61 -13.93
CA THR A 27 16.31 -19.80 -13.82
C THR A 27 16.76 -19.00 -12.61
N SER A 28 17.23 -19.67 -11.54
CA SER A 28 17.29 -19.19 -10.15
C SER A 28 18.01 -17.87 -9.80
N ALA A 29 18.48 -17.06 -10.76
CA ALA A 29 19.32 -15.89 -10.46
C ALA A 29 18.70 -14.51 -10.81
N THR A 30 17.61 -14.41 -11.58
CA THR A 30 17.19 -13.12 -12.16
C THR A 30 15.75 -12.69 -11.79
N GLY A 31 15.05 -13.49 -10.98
CA GLY A 31 13.64 -13.25 -10.64
C GLY A 31 12.70 -13.38 -11.84
N HIS A 32 11.40 -13.24 -11.61
CA HIS A 32 10.41 -13.28 -12.69
C HIS A 32 10.29 -11.92 -13.39
N ARG A 33 10.33 -11.94 -14.73
CA ARG A 33 10.14 -10.77 -15.60
C ARG A 33 8.91 -10.95 -16.48
N ALA A 34 8.09 -9.91 -16.57
CA ALA A 34 6.87 -9.93 -17.38
C ALA A 34 7.20 -9.83 -18.88
N ALA A 35 8.33 -9.24 -19.25
CA ALA A 35 8.81 -9.21 -20.64
C ALA A 35 8.99 -10.60 -21.26
N ASP A 36 9.25 -11.63 -20.45
CA ASP A 36 9.41 -13.01 -20.91
C ASP A 36 8.06 -13.70 -21.17
N TRP A 37 6.95 -13.09 -20.75
CA TRP A 37 5.60 -13.65 -20.88
C TRP A 37 5.00 -13.17 -22.20
N LYS A 38 4.71 -14.11 -23.10
CA LYS A 38 4.25 -13.78 -24.46
C LYS A 38 2.75 -13.53 -24.54
N GLU A 39 1.96 -14.55 -24.22
CA GLU A 39 0.51 -14.54 -24.45
C GLU A 39 -0.26 -14.81 -23.16
N ALA A 40 -1.39 -14.11 -23.02
CA ALA A 40 -2.33 -14.36 -21.95
C ALA A 40 -3.11 -15.64 -22.29
N ILE A 41 -2.98 -16.67 -21.47
CA ILE A 41 -3.71 -17.94 -21.62
C ILE A 41 -5.18 -17.75 -21.23
N TRP A 42 -5.43 -16.84 -20.28
CA TRP A 42 -6.75 -16.67 -19.70
C TRP A 42 -7.00 -15.20 -19.36
N ARG A 43 -8.27 -14.79 -19.46
CA ARG A 43 -8.75 -13.49 -19.04
C ARG A 43 -10.05 -13.69 -18.26
N GLY A 44 -10.17 -12.99 -17.15
CA GLY A 44 -11.39 -13.06 -16.36
C GLY A 44 -11.40 -12.12 -15.17
N ASN A 45 -12.27 -12.45 -14.23
CA ASN A 45 -12.47 -11.69 -13.01
C ASN A 45 -11.55 -12.22 -11.90
N VAL A 46 -11.07 -11.32 -11.05
CA VAL A 46 -10.32 -11.68 -9.86
C VAL A 46 -11.09 -11.23 -8.62
N ARG A 47 -11.15 -12.10 -7.62
CA ARG A 47 -11.76 -11.81 -6.34
C ARG A 47 -10.81 -12.19 -5.21
N ILE A 48 -10.53 -11.26 -4.31
CA ILE A 48 -9.80 -11.52 -3.08
C ILE A 48 -10.79 -11.60 -1.95
N ILE A 49 -10.66 -12.67 -1.18
CA ILE A 49 -11.56 -13.03 -0.12
C ILE A 49 -10.73 -13.28 1.13
N ALA A 50 -11.08 -12.60 2.21
CA ALA A 50 -10.52 -12.83 3.53
C ALA A 50 -11.43 -13.72 4.36
N HIS A 51 -10.83 -14.74 4.96
CA HIS A 51 -11.42 -15.65 5.93
C HIS A 51 -10.58 -15.59 7.20
N GLY A 52 -10.89 -14.63 8.09
CA GLY A 52 -10.08 -14.35 9.27
C GLY A 52 -8.62 -14.05 8.89
N LYS A 53 -7.69 -14.89 9.34
CA LYS A 53 -6.24 -14.76 9.05
C LYS A 53 -5.80 -15.36 7.72
N THR A 54 -6.70 -16.06 7.01
CA THR A 54 -6.40 -16.67 5.72
C THR A 54 -6.99 -15.83 4.61
N MET A 55 -6.19 -15.54 3.58
CA MET A 55 -6.65 -14.84 2.38
C MET A 55 -6.68 -15.80 1.20
N THR A 56 -7.70 -15.70 0.37
CA THR A 56 -7.87 -16.51 -0.83
C THR A 56 -8.06 -15.61 -2.04
N ILE A 57 -7.20 -15.78 -3.05
CA ILE A 57 -7.32 -15.10 -4.34
C ILE A 57 -7.95 -16.09 -5.32
N ARG A 58 -9.15 -15.77 -5.80
CA ARG A 58 -9.91 -16.56 -6.77
C ARG A 58 -9.89 -15.89 -8.14
N LEU A 59 -9.54 -16.66 -9.16
CA LEU A 59 -9.63 -16.27 -10.56
C LEU A 59 -10.87 -16.94 -11.16
N LEU A 60 -11.83 -16.14 -11.59
CA LEU A 60 -13.17 -16.53 -12.00
C LEU A 60 -13.40 -16.14 -13.46
N ASP A 61 -13.98 -17.03 -14.26
CA ASP A 61 -14.27 -16.73 -15.65
C ASP A 61 -15.37 -15.65 -15.80
N THR A 62 -15.25 -14.76 -16.79
CA THR A 62 -16.15 -13.59 -16.94
C THR A 62 -17.59 -13.97 -17.29
N GLY A 63 -17.79 -15.10 -17.97
CA GLY A 63 -19.13 -15.54 -18.40
C GLY A 63 -19.84 -16.46 -17.41
N SER A 64 -19.10 -17.39 -16.83
CA SER A 64 -19.68 -18.49 -16.03
C SER A 64 -19.46 -18.35 -14.52
N GLU A 65 -18.64 -17.39 -14.07
CA GLU A 65 -18.09 -17.33 -12.70
C GLU A 65 -17.45 -18.66 -12.25
N THR A 66 -17.03 -19.51 -13.20
CA THR A 66 -16.34 -20.77 -12.89
C THR A 66 -14.95 -20.45 -12.36
N LEU A 67 -14.57 -21.10 -11.26
CA LEU A 67 -13.23 -20.98 -10.68
C LEU A 67 -12.20 -21.58 -11.64
N PHE A 68 -11.33 -20.73 -12.18
CA PHE A 68 -10.20 -21.15 -12.99
C PHE A 68 -9.03 -21.58 -12.11
N ALA A 69 -8.69 -20.75 -11.12
CA ALA A 69 -7.59 -20.98 -10.21
C ALA A 69 -7.84 -20.33 -8.86
N GLN A 70 -7.31 -20.94 -7.81
CA GLN A 70 -7.37 -20.44 -6.45
C GLN A 70 -5.99 -20.46 -5.81
N CYS A 71 -5.57 -19.34 -5.25
CA CYS A 71 -4.37 -19.24 -4.42
C CYS A 71 -4.81 -18.99 -2.98
N VAL A 72 -4.45 -19.91 -2.08
CA VAL A 72 -4.73 -19.79 -0.64
C VAL A 72 -3.45 -19.33 0.06
N ILE A 73 -3.57 -18.25 0.81
CA ILE A 73 -2.49 -17.58 1.51
C ILE A 73 -2.79 -17.69 3.02
N PRO A 74 -2.19 -18.66 3.71
CA PRO A 74 -2.32 -18.78 5.16
C PRO A 74 -1.62 -17.62 5.86
N ASN A 75 -2.15 -17.23 7.02
CA ASN A 75 -1.55 -16.27 7.96
C ASN A 75 -1.22 -14.88 7.39
N GLY A 76 -1.78 -14.51 6.23
CA GLY A 76 -1.47 -13.24 5.57
C GLY A 76 -0.02 -13.12 5.08
N GLU A 77 0.75 -14.21 5.05
CA GLU A 77 2.11 -14.24 4.51
C GLU A 77 2.10 -14.27 2.98
N TYR A 78 1.56 -13.22 2.36
CA TYR A 78 1.41 -13.16 0.90
C TYR A 78 2.75 -13.16 0.16
N GLU A 79 3.85 -12.75 0.80
CA GLU A 79 5.19 -12.65 0.19
C GLU A 79 5.70 -14.00 -0.38
N GLN A 80 5.30 -15.13 0.21
CA GLN A 80 5.71 -16.47 -0.26
C GLN A 80 4.84 -17.03 -1.40
N TYR A 81 3.64 -16.45 -1.58
CA TYR A 81 2.64 -16.93 -2.52
C TYR A 81 2.39 -15.98 -3.68
N VAL A 82 2.70 -14.70 -3.48
CA VAL A 82 2.52 -13.62 -4.43
C VAL A 82 3.85 -12.92 -4.57
N GLU A 83 4.60 -13.27 -5.61
CA GLU A 83 5.86 -12.63 -5.93
C GLU A 83 5.60 -11.49 -6.92
N ARG A 84 6.16 -10.31 -6.64
CA ARG A 84 6.06 -9.18 -7.56
C ARG A 84 7.12 -9.30 -8.66
N VAL A 85 6.72 -9.01 -9.88
CA VAL A 85 7.62 -9.00 -11.03
C VAL A 85 8.55 -7.77 -10.97
N VAL A 86 9.82 -7.93 -11.35
CA VAL A 86 10.87 -6.91 -11.20
C VAL A 86 10.70 -5.74 -12.19
N ASP A 87 10.34 -6.02 -13.44
CA ASP A 87 10.25 -5.03 -14.52
C ASP A 87 8.88 -4.33 -14.59
N SER A 88 7.88 -4.79 -13.82
CA SER A 88 6.54 -4.24 -13.87
C SER A 88 5.81 -4.22 -12.53
N SER A 89 5.10 -3.12 -12.26
CA SER A 89 4.19 -3.02 -11.11
C SER A 89 2.77 -3.50 -11.41
N ARG A 90 2.50 -4.00 -12.63
CA ARG A 90 1.16 -4.47 -13.05
C ARG A 90 1.03 -5.99 -13.04
N TYR A 91 2.14 -6.69 -12.82
CA TYR A 91 2.23 -8.14 -12.92
C TYR A 91 2.82 -8.73 -11.65
N TRP A 92 2.34 -9.92 -11.30
CA TRP A 92 2.76 -10.75 -10.18
C TRP A 92 2.80 -12.21 -10.61
N VAL A 93 3.55 -13.02 -9.87
CA VAL A 93 3.52 -14.46 -9.98
C VAL A 93 2.76 -15.00 -8.78
N LEU A 94 1.70 -15.76 -9.04
CA LEU A 94 0.93 -16.45 -8.02
C LEU A 94 1.39 -17.91 -7.93
N LYS A 95 1.69 -18.36 -6.73
CA LYS A 95 1.97 -19.75 -6.41
C LYS A 95 0.67 -20.44 -6.01
N ILE A 96 0.11 -21.22 -6.93
CA ILE A 96 -1.06 -22.04 -6.67
C ILE A 96 -0.60 -23.35 -6.05
N VAL A 97 -1.16 -23.71 -4.90
CA VAL A 97 -0.91 -24.99 -4.23
C VAL A 97 -2.13 -25.88 -4.40
N ASN A 98 -1.92 -27.08 -4.93
CA ASN A 98 -2.93 -28.13 -5.05
C ASN A 98 -2.40 -29.39 -4.36
N GLY A 99 -2.72 -29.53 -3.07
CA GLY A 99 -2.21 -30.60 -2.22
C GLY A 99 -0.67 -30.57 -2.13
N ALA A 100 -0.01 -31.64 -2.58
CA ALA A 100 1.45 -31.74 -2.56
C ALA A 100 2.16 -31.04 -3.73
N ARG A 101 1.41 -30.53 -4.73
CA ARG A 101 1.98 -29.90 -5.93
C ARG A 101 1.79 -28.39 -5.87
N HIS A 102 2.78 -27.66 -6.37
CA HIS A 102 2.67 -26.23 -6.58
C HIS A 102 2.88 -25.91 -8.06
N ALA A 103 2.21 -24.86 -8.53
CA ALA A 103 2.36 -24.31 -9.87
C ALA A 103 2.50 -22.80 -9.76
N PHE A 104 3.30 -22.21 -10.65
CA PHE A 104 3.48 -20.77 -10.74
C PHE A 104 2.72 -20.26 -11.96
N ILE A 105 1.86 -19.28 -11.76
CA ILE A 105 1.14 -18.60 -12.84
C ILE A 105 1.45 -17.12 -12.81
N GLY A 106 1.56 -16.52 -13.99
CA GLY A 106 1.73 -15.09 -14.13
C GLY A 106 0.35 -14.46 -14.10
N PHE A 107 0.19 -13.36 -13.39
CA PHE A 107 -1.07 -12.67 -13.24
C PHE A 107 -0.83 -11.18 -13.35
N GLY A 108 -1.76 -10.45 -13.97
CA GLY A 108 -1.71 -9.00 -13.94
C GLY A 108 -2.92 -8.32 -14.53
N PHE A 109 -2.91 -7.00 -14.41
CA PHE A 109 -3.98 -6.14 -14.91
C PHE A 109 -3.52 -5.37 -16.13
N SER A 110 -4.48 -5.03 -16.99
CA SER A 110 -4.21 -4.12 -18.10
C SER A 110 -4.01 -2.70 -17.60
N ASP A 111 -4.83 -2.28 -16.63
CA ASP A 111 -4.77 -0.96 -16.03
C ASP A 111 -3.81 -0.89 -14.83
N ARG A 112 -3.15 0.26 -14.66
CA ARG A 112 -2.23 0.50 -13.54
C ARG A 112 -2.98 0.84 -12.25
N GLY A 113 -4.16 1.44 -12.32
CA GLY A 113 -4.98 1.73 -11.15
C GLY A 113 -5.43 0.45 -10.45
N ASP A 114 -5.98 -0.50 -11.21
CA ASP A 114 -6.39 -1.81 -10.67
C ASP A 114 -5.21 -2.57 -10.05
N ALA A 115 -4.03 -2.48 -10.67
CA ALA A 115 -2.80 -3.05 -10.15
C ALA A 115 -2.37 -2.42 -8.80
N PHE A 116 -2.53 -1.11 -8.66
CA PHE A 116 -2.24 -0.42 -7.41
C PHE A 116 -3.24 -0.82 -6.32
N ASP A 117 -4.55 -0.84 -6.63
CA ASP A 117 -5.61 -1.27 -5.72
C ASP A 117 -5.36 -2.69 -5.20
N PHE A 118 -4.92 -3.60 -6.08
CA PHE A 118 -4.55 -4.97 -5.72
C PHE A 118 -3.41 -5.01 -4.70
N ASN A 119 -2.32 -4.27 -4.95
CA ASN A 119 -1.18 -4.21 -4.04
C ASN A 119 -1.57 -3.57 -2.69
N ALA A 120 -2.37 -2.51 -2.71
CA ALA A 120 -2.89 -1.87 -1.51
C ALA A 120 -3.75 -2.83 -0.69
N CYS A 121 -4.61 -3.63 -1.34
CA CYS A 121 -5.43 -4.64 -0.70
C CYS A 121 -4.59 -5.72 0.03
N LEU A 122 -3.49 -6.19 -0.57
CA LEU A 122 -2.59 -7.15 0.07
C LEU A 122 -1.91 -6.58 1.31
N VAL A 123 -1.42 -5.33 1.22
CA VAL A 123 -0.74 -4.66 2.34
C VAL A 123 -1.73 -4.36 3.47
N ASP A 124 -2.92 -3.84 3.14
CA ASP A 124 -3.96 -3.54 4.12
C ASP A 124 -4.47 -4.80 4.82
N PHE A 125 -4.58 -5.92 4.09
CA PHE A 125 -4.94 -7.20 4.70
C PHE A 125 -3.93 -7.63 5.77
N LYS A 126 -2.62 -7.53 5.47
CA LYS A 126 -1.56 -7.84 6.45
C LYS A 126 -1.66 -6.94 7.68
N ALA A 127 -1.79 -5.62 7.49
CA ALA A 127 -1.92 -4.68 8.60
C ALA A 127 -3.19 -4.91 9.44
N THR A 128 -4.33 -5.16 8.80
CA THR A 128 -5.62 -5.25 9.48
C THR A 128 -5.84 -6.60 10.17
N TRP A 129 -5.31 -7.70 9.62
CA TRP A 129 -5.61 -9.05 10.14
C TRP A 129 -4.43 -9.74 10.81
N VAL A 130 -3.19 -9.37 10.47
CA VAL A 130 -1.99 -9.90 11.11
C VAL A 130 -1.58 -8.98 12.24
N ASP A 131 -1.33 -7.70 11.95
CA ASP A 131 -0.75 -6.77 12.93
C ASP A 131 -1.75 -6.40 14.04
N LYS A 132 -3.01 -6.04 13.70
CA LYS A 132 -4.04 -5.79 14.74
C LYS A 132 -4.36 -7.02 15.57
N ALA A 133 -4.27 -8.22 15.02
CA ALA A 133 -4.50 -9.45 15.79
C ALA A 133 -3.35 -9.71 16.77
N ILE A 134 -2.12 -9.39 16.38
CA ILE A 134 -0.95 -9.43 17.26
C ILE A 134 -1.08 -8.35 18.36
N GLU A 135 -1.48 -7.13 18.01
CA GLU A 135 -1.68 -6.04 18.98
C GLU A 135 -2.81 -6.35 19.97
N ALA A 136 -3.94 -6.90 19.51
CA ALA A 136 -5.03 -7.33 20.39
C ALA A 136 -4.57 -8.42 21.36
N ALA A 137 -3.83 -9.43 20.88
CA ALA A 137 -3.25 -10.47 21.73
C ALA A 137 -2.20 -9.91 22.71
N ALA A 138 -1.40 -8.93 22.30
CA ALA A 138 -0.45 -8.24 23.17
C ALA A 138 -1.15 -7.37 24.23
N MET A 139 -2.29 -6.77 23.89
CA MET A 139 -3.08 -5.95 24.80
C MET A 139 -3.79 -6.79 25.86
N GLU A 140 -4.20 -8.01 25.51
CA GLU A 140 -4.80 -9.01 26.41
C GLU A 140 -3.76 -9.71 27.30
N ALA A 141 -2.50 -9.80 26.83
CA ALA A 141 -1.38 -10.35 27.59
C ALA A 141 -0.77 -9.37 28.62
N LEU A 142 -1.18 -8.10 28.62
CA LEU A 142 -0.81 -7.16 29.69
C LEU A 142 -1.64 -7.50 30.94
N PRO A 143 -1.02 -7.62 32.14
CA PRO A 143 -1.77 -7.85 33.36
C PRO A 143 -2.77 -6.72 33.54
N GLN A 144 -4.07 -7.07 33.55
CA GLN A 144 -5.16 -6.13 33.79
C GLN A 144 -4.84 -5.33 35.05
N LYS A 145 -4.47 -4.08 34.84
CA LYS A 145 -4.08 -3.17 35.92
C LYS A 145 -5.39 -2.80 36.62
N ASP A 146 -5.63 -3.41 37.77
CA ASP A 146 -6.78 -3.10 38.60
C ASP A 146 -6.64 -1.64 39.10
N LEU A 147 -7.35 -0.72 38.43
CA LEU A 147 -7.40 0.69 38.79
C LEU A 147 -8.54 0.98 39.79
N SER A 148 -9.13 -0.06 40.39
CA SER A 148 -10.13 0.10 41.43
C SER A 148 -9.50 0.77 42.65
N LEU A 149 -10.01 1.94 43.00
CA LEU A 149 -9.65 2.64 44.21
C LEU A 149 -10.06 1.77 45.40
N LYS A 150 -9.14 1.58 46.35
CA LYS A 150 -9.46 0.94 47.63
C LYS A 150 -10.45 1.84 48.39
N ASP A 151 -11.42 1.24 49.06
CA ASP A 151 -12.45 1.97 49.82
C ASP A 151 -11.82 3.06 50.69
N GLY A 152 -12.10 4.32 50.35
CA GLY A 152 -11.58 5.50 51.06
C GLY A 152 -10.53 6.34 50.33
N GLN A 153 -10.07 5.97 49.13
CA GLN A 153 -9.11 6.78 48.35
C GLN A 153 -9.81 7.71 47.35
N THR A 154 -9.75 9.03 47.57
CA THR A 154 -10.35 10.05 46.68
C THR A 154 -9.34 10.53 45.63
N LEU A 155 -9.65 10.39 44.34
CA LEU A 155 -8.78 10.76 43.23
C LEU A 155 -8.98 12.23 42.85
N MET A 156 -8.07 13.11 43.27
CA MET A 156 -8.17 14.55 42.98
C MET A 156 -7.67 14.85 41.56
N VAL A 157 -8.60 14.90 40.60
CA VAL A 157 -8.30 15.27 39.21
C VAL A 157 -8.30 16.79 39.09
N ASN A 158 -7.12 17.39 38.94
CA ASN A 158 -6.99 18.79 38.54
C ASN A 158 -7.21 18.88 37.03
N LEU A 159 -8.36 19.43 36.62
CA LEU A 159 -8.69 19.67 35.21
C LEU A 159 -8.34 21.13 34.85
N PRO A 160 -7.16 21.41 34.24
CA PRO A 160 -6.87 22.76 33.77
C PRO A 160 -7.76 23.08 32.57
N GLY A 161 -8.66 24.06 32.71
CA GLY A 161 -9.41 24.63 31.59
C GLY A 161 -10.90 24.90 31.80
N ARG A 162 -11.49 24.51 32.95
CA ARG A 162 -12.91 24.82 33.24
C ARG A 162 -13.06 26.05 34.16
N SER A 163 -12.36 27.14 33.84
CA SER A 163 -12.69 28.45 34.38
C SER A 163 -13.87 29.04 33.60
N GLY A 164 -15.06 28.98 34.20
CA GLY A 164 -16.27 29.59 33.69
C GLY A 164 -16.06 31.07 33.36
N ARG A 165 -16.34 31.46 32.11
CA ARG A 165 -16.57 32.86 31.76
C ARG A 165 -17.93 33.28 32.33
N ARG A 166 -17.91 33.75 33.58
CA ARG A 166 -18.98 34.60 34.11
C ARG A 166 -18.87 35.95 33.41
N ARG A 167 -19.72 36.19 32.41
CA ARG A 167 -19.86 37.48 31.74
C ARG A 167 -20.67 38.38 32.66
N GLU A 168 -20.01 39.26 33.39
CA GLU A 168 -20.67 40.34 34.12
C GLU A 168 -21.15 41.43 33.17
N GLN A 169 -22.31 41.96 33.51
CA GLN A 169 -23.10 42.93 32.76
C GLN A 169 -23.06 44.26 33.52
N GLY A 170 -22.79 45.34 32.79
CA GLY A 170 -22.87 46.74 33.23
C GLY A 170 -21.87 47.58 32.44
N GLY A 171 -22.18 48.70 31.81
CA GLY A 171 -23.40 49.47 31.62
C GLY A 171 -22.99 50.82 31.01
N GLN A 172 -23.57 51.17 29.85
CA GLN A 172 -23.77 52.51 29.25
C GLN A 172 -22.58 53.48 29.05
N SER A 173 -22.28 53.82 27.78
CA SER A 173 -22.63 55.12 27.18
C SER A 173 -22.30 55.15 25.68
N SER A 174 -23.04 56.01 24.97
CA SER A 174 -23.13 56.18 23.52
C SER A 174 -21.95 56.98 22.95
N GLU A 175 -21.36 56.55 21.83
CA GLU A 175 -21.02 57.44 20.71
C GLU A 175 -20.67 56.67 19.42
N THR A 176 -21.49 56.92 18.39
CA THR A 176 -21.21 57.00 16.96
C THR A 176 -19.80 56.65 16.47
N ALA A 177 -19.66 55.56 15.68
CA ALA A 177 -19.04 55.57 14.35
C ALA A 177 -18.91 54.15 13.78
N SER A 178 -19.39 54.00 12.55
CA SER A 178 -19.24 52.84 11.68
C SER A 178 -17.83 52.25 11.68
N GLY A 179 -17.71 50.97 12.01
CA GLY A 179 -16.46 50.21 11.96
C GLY A 179 -16.72 48.77 11.58
N TYR A 180 -17.14 48.56 10.34
CA TYR A 180 -17.25 47.22 9.75
C TYR A 180 -15.87 46.58 9.69
N GLY A 181 -15.78 45.34 10.17
CA GLY A 181 -14.57 44.53 10.14
C GLY A 181 -14.05 44.37 8.71
N MET A 182 -12.89 44.96 8.46
CA MET A 182 -12.06 44.66 7.29
C MET A 182 -11.19 43.45 7.63
N LEU A 183 -11.70 42.27 7.31
CA LEU A 183 -10.85 41.12 7.04
C LEU A 183 -10.08 41.44 5.76
N ALA A 184 -8.76 41.51 5.83
CA ALA A 184 -7.94 41.66 4.64
C ALA A 184 -8.18 40.44 3.72
N PRO A 185 -8.51 40.65 2.44
CA PRO A 185 -8.63 39.55 1.48
C PRO A 185 -7.25 38.93 1.19
N PRO A 186 -7.19 37.62 0.94
CA PRO A 186 -5.97 36.95 0.51
C PRO A 186 -5.53 37.49 -0.86
N PRO A 187 -4.22 37.68 -1.12
CA PRO A 187 -3.77 38.16 -2.41
C PRO A 187 -3.94 37.06 -3.47
N SER A 188 -4.79 37.30 -4.47
CA SER A 188 -4.82 36.54 -5.72
C SER A 188 -4.54 37.48 -6.90
N SER A 189 -3.43 37.18 -7.57
CA SER A 189 -3.17 37.30 -9.01
C SER A 189 -3.10 38.70 -9.65
N ALA A 190 -1.90 39.11 -10.06
CA ALA A 190 -1.70 40.11 -11.12
C ALA A 190 -0.92 39.47 -12.28
N SER A 191 -1.62 39.38 -13.42
CA SER A 191 -1.18 38.96 -14.74
C SER A 191 -0.35 40.03 -15.46
N VAL A 192 0.73 39.63 -16.14
CA VAL A 192 1.38 40.39 -17.24
C VAL A 192 2.02 39.37 -18.22
N PRO A 193 2.31 39.71 -19.50
CA PRO A 193 1.64 39.11 -20.66
C PRO A 193 2.55 38.25 -21.56
N LEU A 194 1.90 37.58 -22.52
CA LEU A 194 2.48 36.82 -23.62
C LEU A 194 3.46 37.65 -24.47
N GLN A 195 4.69 37.15 -24.68
CA GLN A 195 5.43 37.39 -25.92
C GLN A 195 6.45 36.28 -26.19
N ALA A 196 6.45 35.81 -27.43
CA ALA A 196 7.23 34.69 -27.93
C ALA A 196 8.58 35.13 -28.52
N CYS A 197 9.65 34.38 -28.28
CA CYS A 197 10.76 34.21 -29.23
C CYS A 197 11.63 32.96 -28.91
N LYS A 198 11.73 32.10 -29.94
CA LYS A 198 12.78 31.14 -30.33
C LYS A 198 13.71 30.46 -29.30
N ALA A 199 13.60 29.13 -29.31
CA ALA A 199 14.61 28.06 -29.23
C ALA A 199 16.10 28.43 -29.05
N THR A 200 16.76 27.76 -28.10
CA THR A 200 18.04 27.04 -28.23
C THR A 200 18.29 26.13 -27.01
N GLN A 201 18.43 24.82 -27.29
CA GLN A 201 19.26 23.74 -26.70
C GLN A 201 19.75 23.88 -25.23
N ALA A 202 19.23 23.06 -24.30
CA ALA A 202 19.77 21.79 -23.80
C ALA A 202 21.00 21.97 -22.88
N ASP A 203 20.76 21.87 -21.57
CA ASP A 203 21.79 21.71 -20.55
C ASP A 203 21.67 20.33 -19.91
N GLU A 204 22.75 19.59 -20.12
CA GLU A 204 23.07 18.23 -19.74
C GLU A 204 23.51 18.24 -18.26
N PHE A 205 22.82 17.47 -17.42
CA PHE A 205 23.24 17.20 -16.05
C PHE A 205 24.09 15.92 -16.07
N ASP A 206 25.41 16.07 -16.24
CA ASP A 206 26.37 14.98 -16.03
C ASP A 206 27.74 15.59 -15.68
N ASP A 207 28.04 15.70 -14.38
CA ASP A 207 29.43 15.91 -13.91
C ASP A 207 29.60 15.42 -12.45
N PHE A 208 29.47 14.10 -12.26
CA PHE A 208 29.94 13.40 -11.07
C PHE A 208 30.74 12.17 -11.47
N ALA A 209 31.84 12.38 -12.19
CA ALA A 209 32.81 11.32 -12.47
C ALA A 209 34.18 11.89 -12.88
N ASP A 210 34.89 12.52 -11.95
CA ASP A 210 36.36 12.59 -12.05
C ASP A 210 37.02 12.72 -10.67
N PHE A 211 37.38 11.58 -10.07
CA PHE A 211 38.32 11.55 -8.95
C PHE A 211 39.24 10.33 -9.05
N GLN A 212 40.43 10.62 -9.61
CA GLN A 212 41.72 9.94 -9.43
C GLN A 212 42.04 8.68 -10.25
N SER A 213 42.55 8.93 -11.47
CA SER A 213 43.98 8.86 -11.82
C SER A 213 44.83 7.61 -11.46
N ALA A 214 45.12 6.84 -12.51
CA ALA A 214 46.44 6.38 -12.99
C ALA A 214 47.50 5.76 -12.05
N ALA A 215 47.82 4.48 -12.32
CA ALA A 215 49.16 3.89 -12.25
C ALA A 215 49.22 2.69 -13.21
N ALA A 216 49.78 2.85 -14.42
CA ALA A 216 51.17 2.50 -14.79
C ALA A 216 51.25 1.15 -15.55
N ALA A 217 51.68 1.29 -16.81
CA ALA A 217 51.94 0.23 -17.78
C ALA A 217 53.23 -0.55 -17.48
N ALA A 218 53.32 -1.81 -17.95
CA ALA A 218 54.32 -2.28 -18.92
C ALA A 218 54.48 -3.82 -18.95
N ALA A 219 54.90 -4.29 -20.12
CA ALA A 219 55.67 -5.51 -20.42
C ALA A 219 54.92 -6.79 -20.84
N GLU A 220 54.67 -6.83 -22.15
CA GLU A 220 54.64 -8.01 -23.03
C GLU A 220 56.08 -8.56 -23.21
N THR A 221 56.30 -9.89 -23.13
CA THR A 221 57.41 -10.65 -23.79
C THR A 221 57.32 -12.16 -23.50
N THR A 222 57.11 -12.94 -24.57
CA THR A 222 57.78 -14.19 -25.02
C THR A 222 57.91 -15.43 -24.11
N ALA A 223 57.24 -16.50 -24.57
CA ALA A 223 57.59 -17.95 -24.75
C ALA A 223 58.70 -18.63 -23.92
N PRO A 224 58.65 -19.97 -23.77
CA PRO A 224 59.06 -20.88 -24.87
C PRO A 224 58.00 -21.89 -25.33
#